data_AF-A0A3S0YCS8-F1
#
_entry.id   AF-A0A3S0YCS8-F1
#
_cell.length_a   1.000
_cell.length_b   1.000
_cell.length_c   1.000
_cell.angle_alpha   90.00
_cell.angle_beta   90.00
_cell.angle_gamma   90.00
#
_symmetry.space_group_name_H-M   'P 1'
#
loop_
_entity.id
_entity.type
_entity.pdbx_description
1 polymer ?
#
loop_
_entity_poly.entity_id
_entity_poly.type
_entity_poly.pdbx_seq_one_letter_code
_entity_poly.pdbx_strand_id
1 'polypeptide(L)'
;MLLLPFALASCVLTPGTFVSSLRIDADRHFTFTYVGEVIAVDLGGEFAKGMKDGGDGDAKGTDPAATDDEEPTLQKIAKQKPVPKDTKPAETDGKAATDAKNRAIAATLAKEIGYRKVSYLGDGKFSIDYAISGTLDRGFLWPYNLDAEVLFPFIALEVRANNTVRIKAPGYANQSDASKGLAGGMTDKGPTSQLDGTFTLDTDAEIVSQNQEDGAVTTGTRKTVTWKATPTTKDAPTAVLRFK
;
A
#
# COMPACT_ATOMS: atom_id res chain seq x y z
N MET A 1 -31.39 16.63 -14.03
CA MET A 1 -30.89 16.27 -12.69
C MET A 1 -29.42 15.91 -12.88
N LEU A 2 -28.51 16.79 -12.46
CA LEU A 2 -27.08 16.70 -12.72
C LEU A 2 -26.45 15.78 -11.67
N LEU A 3 -26.14 14.53 -12.03
CA LEU A 3 -25.42 13.60 -11.14
C LEU A 3 -23.93 13.91 -11.24
N LEU A 4 -23.37 14.44 -10.15
CA LEU A 4 -21.92 14.60 -9.98
C LEU A 4 -21.27 13.21 -10.02
N PRO A 5 -20.19 13.01 -10.81
CA PRO A 5 -19.37 11.82 -10.64
C PRO A 5 -18.78 11.88 -9.23
N PHE A 6 -19.05 10.88 -8.41
CA PHE A 6 -18.29 10.66 -7.20
C PHE A 6 -16.85 10.38 -7.63
N ALA A 7 -15.97 11.38 -7.53
CA ALA A 7 -14.55 11.11 -7.48
C ALA A 7 -14.33 10.30 -6.20
N LEU A 8 -14.26 8.97 -6.32
CA LEU A 8 -13.82 8.13 -5.21
C LEU A 8 -12.39 8.58 -4.88
N ALA A 9 -12.21 9.22 -3.72
CA ALA A 9 -10.89 9.48 -3.18
C ALA A 9 -10.29 8.13 -2.74
N SER A 10 -9.76 7.37 -3.70
CA SER A 10 -8.97 6.18 -3.42
C SER A 10 -7.62 6.66 -2.87
N CYS A 11 -7.50 6.69 -1.55
CA CYS A 11 -6.24 6.99 -0.90
C CYS A 11 -5.28 5.81 -1.13
N VAL A 12 -4.13 6.08 -1.74
CA VAL A 12 -3.07 5.10 -1.92
C VAL A 12 -2.14 5.16 -0.71
N LEU A 13 -1.81 4.00 -0.14
CA LEU A 13 -0.81 3.90 0.91
C LEU A 13 0.55 3.67 0.29
N THR A 14 1.57 4.37 0.78
CA THR A 14 2.97 4.12 0.41
C THR A 14 3.87 4.03 1.63
N PRO A 15 4.96 3.24 1.56
CA PRO A 15 5.93 3.21 2.64
C PRO A 15 6.84 4.45 2.60
N GLY A 16 7.12 5.02 3.77
CA GLY A 16 8.12 6.07 4.00
C GLY A 16 9.43 5.47 4.48
N THR A 17 9.90 5.89 5.67
CA THR A 17 11.04 5.24 6.34
C THR A 17 10.63 3.91 7.00
N PHE A 18 11.29 2.79 6.69
CA PHE A 18 10.89 1.49 7.27
C PHE A 18 11.99 0.43 7.36
N VAL A 19 11.73 -0.58 8.19
CA VAL A 19 12.40 -1.88 8.20
C VAL A 19 11.34 -2.97 8.10
N SER A 20 11.49 -3.88 7.14
CA SER A 20 10.58 -5.01 6.94
C SER A 20 11.35 -6.31 6.84
N SER A 21 10.81 -7.36 7.45
CA SER A 21 11.38 -8.70 7.34
C SER A 21 10.31 -9.71 6.96
N LEU A 22 10.69 -10.69 6.16
CA LEU A 22 9.90 -11.86 5.85
C LEU A 22 10.76 -13.09 6.15
N ARG A 23 10.36 -13.83 7.18
CA ARG A 23 10.88 -15.16 7.43
C ARG A 23 9.95 -16.19 6.80
N ILE A 24 10.49 -17.09 5.99
CA ILE A 24 9.75 -18.25 5.46
C ILE A 24 10.59 -19.50 5.71
N ASP A 25 10.01 -20.46 6.42
CA ASP A 25 10.64 -21.72 6.73
C ASP A 25 10.25 -22.77 5.66
N ALA A 26 11.09 -23.79 5.46
CA ALA A 26 10.93 -24.80 4.43
C ALA A 26 9.63 -25.63 4.59
N ASP A 27 9.08 -25.67 5.80
CA ASP A 27 7.82 -26.31 6.17
C ASP A 27 6.60 -25.38 6.07
N ARG A 28 6.76 -24.22 5.42
CA ARG A 28 5.75 -23.18 5.15
C ARG A 28 5.40 -22.29 6.33
N HIS A 29 6.02 -22.43 7.49
CA HIS A 29 5.85 -21.42 8.54
C HIS A 29 6.42 -20.08 8.06
N PHE A 30 5.71 -19.00 8.30
CA PHE A 30 6.20 -17.67 7.95
C PHE A 30 5.97 -16.68 9.08
N THR A 31 6.78 -15.63 9.07
CA THR A 31 6.57 -14.42 9.86
C THR A 31 6.88 -13.22 8.99
N PHE A 32 5.94 -12.30 8.88
CA PHE A 32 6.15 -11.01 8.22
C PHE A 32 6.09 -9.89 9.24
N THR A 33 7.08 -8.99 9.19
CA THR A 33 7.11 -7.78 10.01
C THR A 33 7.30 -6.53 9.17
N TYR A 34 6.73 -5.44 9.64
CA TYR A 34 6.93 -4.10 9.11
C TYR A 34 6.95 -3.11 10.28
N VAL A 35 8.03 -2.36 10.41
CA VAL A 35 8.14 -1.26 11.37
C VAL A 35 8.55 -0.02 10.60
N GLY A 36 7.69 0.99 10.57
CA GLY A 36 7.99 2.18 9.79
C GLY A 36 6.83 3.12 9.56
N GLU A 37 7.08 4.09 8.69
CA GLU A 37 6.13 5.10 8.27
C GLU A 37 5.28 4.59 7.11
N VAL A 38 3.97 4.76 7.20
CA VAL A 38 3.02 4.60 6.10
C VAL A 38 2.40 5.96 5.80
N ILE A 39 2.40 6.36 4.54
CA ILE A 39 1.93 7.66 4.07
C ILE A 39 0.65 7.43 3.26
N ALA A 40 -0.41 8.14 3.66
CA ALA A 40 -1.66 8.21 2.93
C ALA A 40 -1.56 9.31 1.86
N VAL A 41 -1.52 8.91 0.59
CA VAL A 41 -1.47 9.80 -0.57
C VAL A 41 -2.87 9.93 -1.18
N ASP A 42 -3.36 11.16 -1.31
CA ASP A 42 -4.61 11.46 -2.00
C ASP A 42 -4.33 11.70 -3.50
N LEU A 43 -4.43 10.65 -4.30
CA LEU A 43 -4.21 10.76 -5.74
C LEU A 43 -5.25 11.64 -6.44
N GLY A 44 -6.48 11.72 -5.92
CA GLY A 44 -7.55 12.53 -6.51
C GLY A 44 -7.34 14.02 -6.30
N GLY A 45 -6.94 14.42 -5.08
CA GLY A 45 -6.59 15.80 -4.75
C GLY A 45 -5.34 16.30 -5.47
N GLU A 46 -4.32 15.44 -5.61
CA GLU A 46 -3.10 15.78 -6.34
C GLU A 46 -3.33 15.89 -7.86
N PHE A 47 -4.12 14.99 -8.44
CA PHE A 47 -4.50 15.04 -9.85
C PHE A 47 -5.31 16.31 -10.16
N ALA A 48 -6.29 16.65 -9.32
CA ALA A 48 -7.09 17.87 -9.46
C ALA A 48 -6.26 19.15 -9.32
N LYS A 49 -5.18 19.13 -8.52
CA LYS A 49 -4.24 20.24 -8.39
C LYS A 49 -3.34 20.36 -9.63
N GLY A 50 -2.84 19.24 -10.15
CA GLY A 50 -2.07 19.21 -11.40
C GLY A 50 -2.89 19.65 -12.63
N MET A 51 -4.19 19.33 -12.67
CA MET A 51 -5.11 19.75 -13.73
C MET A 51 -5.54 21.23 -13.60
N LYS A 52 -5.50 21.81 -12.40
CA LYS A 52 -5.67 23.25 -12.21
C LYS A 52 -4.47 24.07 -12.69
N ASP A 53 -3.28 23.47 -12.62
CA ASP A 53 -2.04 24.10 -13.08
C ASP A 53 -1.76 23.83 -14.58
N GLY A 54 -2.47 22.89 -15.21
CA GLY A 54 -2.41 22.57 -16.64
C GLY A 54 -3.80 22.57 -17.29
N GLY A 55 -4.14 23.69 -17.93
CA GLY A 55 -5.51 24.06 -18.33
C GLY A 55 -6.29 23.14 -19.27
N ASP A 56 -7.60 23.43 -19.28
CA ASP A 56 -8.70 23.00 -20.17
C ASP A 56 -8.46 21.83 -21.13
N GLY A 57 -9.12 20.71 -20.84
CA GLY A 57 -9.29 19.61 -21.79
C GLY A 57 -10.55 18.81 -21.47
N ASP A 58 -11.63 19.11 -22.20
CA ASP A 58 -12.90 18.36 -22.20
C ASP A 58 -12.69 16.86 -22.49
N ALA A 59 -13.22 15.98 -21.64
CA ALA A 59 -13.39 14.57 -21.99
C ALA A 59 -14.73 14.02 -21.47
N LYS A 60 -15.58 13.68 -22.44
CA LYS A 60 -16.93 13.11 -22.30
C LYS A 60 -16.92 11.75 -21.60
N GLY A 61 -17.92 11.55 -20.74
CA GLY A 61 -18.18 10.30 -20.02
C GLY A 61 -18.78 9.19 -20.88
N THR A 62 -18.60 7.96 -20.39
CA THR A 62 -19.42 6.79 -20.72
C THR A 62 -19.67 6.01 -19.43
N ASP A 63 -20.93 5.62 -19.24
CA ASP A 63 -21.50 4.92 -18.08
C ASP A 63 -21.66 3.42 -18.45
N PRO A 64 -21.59 2.48 -17.49
CA PRO A 64 -22.83 1.78 -17.17
C PRO A 64 -23.03 1.41 -15.69
N ALA A 65 -24.23 1.73 -15.21
CA ALA A 65 -25.13 1.03 -14.28
C ALA A 65 -24.62 -0.15 -13.44
N ALA A 66 -24.82 -0.04 -12.12
CA ALA A 66 -24.96 -1.18 -11.20
C ALA A 66 -26.13 -0.94 -10.22
N THR A 67 -26.91 -2.00 -10.02
CA THR A 67 -28.02 -2.14 -9.06
C THR A 67 -27.52 -2.68 -7.71
N ASP A 68 -28.13 -2.19 -6.62
CA ASP A 68 -28.45 -2.75 -5.28
C ASP A 68 -27.75 -4.05 -4.84
N ASP A 69 -27.36 -4.30 -3.60
CA ASP A 69 -27.45 -3.62 -2.30
C ASP A 69 -26.54 -4.43 -1.34
N GLU A 70 -25.95 -3.77 -0.33
CA GLU A 70 -25.28 -4.26 0.90
C GLU A 70 -23.94 -3.55 1.14
N GLU A 71 -23.99 -2.34 1.71
CA GLU A 71 -22.81 -1.50 1.97
C GLU A 71 -21.97 -2.00 3.18
N PRO A 72 -20.67 -2.31 2.99
CA PRO A 72 -19.77 -2.72 4.07
C PRO A 72 -19.34 -1.54 4.97
N THR A 73 -18.95 -1.90 6.19
CA THR A 73 -18.83 -1.05 7.39
C THR A 73 -17.85 0.13 7.30
N LEU A 74 -16.90 0.12 6.37
CA LEU A 74 -15.92 1.20 6.20
C LEU A 74 -16.51 2.41 5.43
N GLN A 75 -17.52 2.20 4.58
CA GLN A 75 -18.25 3.31 3.93
C GLN A 75 -19.02 4.18 4.94
N LYS A 76 -19.48 3.61 6.06
CA LYS A 76 -20.21 4.35 7.10
C LYS A 76 -19.36 5.42 7.79
N ILE A 77 -18.04 5.23 7.82
CA ILE A 77 -17.09 6.20 8.39
C ILE A 77 -16.79 7.32 7.38
N ALA A 78 -16.86 7.03 6.07
CA ALA A 78 -16.64 8.00 4.99
C ALA A 78 -17.87 8.88 4.68
N LYS A 79 -19.09 8.45 5.01
CA LYS A 79 -20.35 9.10 4.61
C LYS A 79 -21.01 10.04 5.66
N GLN A 80 -20.32 10.48 6.71
CA GLN A 80 -20.97 11.38 7.67
C GLN A 80 -21.06 12.85 7.19
N LYS A 81 -22.29 13.15 6.74
CA LYS A 81 -23.02 14.41 6.47
C LYS A 81 -22.60 15.27 5.25
N PRO A 82 -23.58 15.63 4.37
CA PRO A 82 -23.37 16.63 3.33
C PRO A 82 -23.21 18.01 3.97
N VAL A 83 -22.13 18.70 3.63
CA VAL A 83 -21.87 20.10 4.01
C VAL A 83 -22.75 21.01 3.13
N PRO A 84 -23.52 21.95 3.70
CA PRO A 84 -24.30 22.93 2.93
C PRO A 84 -23.41 23.74 2.00
N LYS A 85 -23.89 23.99 0.78
CA LYS A 85 -23.07 24.41 -0.39
C LYS A 85 -22.60 25.86 -0.43
N ASP A 86 -22.80 26.66 0.61
CA ASP A 86 -22.50 28.10 0.57
C ASP A 86 -21.69 28.54 1.78
N THR A 87 -20.38 28.32 1.76
CA THR A 87 -19.44 29.10 2.58
C THR A 87 -18.04 29.02 2.00
N LYS A 88 -17.40 30.17 1.85
CA LYS A 88 -16.02 30.37 1.38
C LYS A 88 -15.07 29.42 2.15
N PRO A 89 -14.13 28.70 1.50
CA PRO A 89 -13.30 27.74 2.21
C PRO A 89 -12.29 28.48 3.09
N ALA A 90 -12.50 28.44 4.40
CA ALA A 90 -11.41 28.60 5.34
C ALA A 90 -10.59 27.30 5.28
N GLU A 91 -9.34 27.37 4.83
CA GLU A 91 -8.42 26.22 4.72
C GLU A 91 -8.16 25.49 6.06
N THR A 92 -8.68 26.01 7.17
CA THR A 92 -8.57 25.47 8.52
C THR A 92 -9.53 24.30 8.81
N ASP A 93 -10.70 24.25 8.19
CA ASP A 93 -11.73 23.24 8.54
C ASP A 93 -11.45 21.86 7.90
N GLY A 94 -10.81 21.85 6.73
CA GLY A 94 -10.49 20.61 5.99
C GLY A 94 -9.36 19.78 6.63
N LYS A 95 -8.33 20.44 7.17
CA LYS A 95 -7.19 19.73 7.81
C LYS A 95 -7.60 19.09 9.13
N ALA A 96 -8.34 19.81 9.98
CA ALA A 96 -8.80 19.27 11.25
C ALA A 96 -9.72 18.05 11.06
N ALA A 97 -10.63 18.10 10.09
CA ALA A 97 -11.48 16.97 9.72
C ALA A 97 -10.68 15.78 9.17
N THR A 98 -9.69 16.04 8.30
CA THR A 98 -8.79 15.00 7.77
C THR A 98 -7.96 14.35 8.87
N ASP A 99 -7.40 15.14 9.78
CA ASP A 99 -6.63 14.63 10.93
C ASP A 99 -7.52 13.80 11.87
N ALA A 100 -8.77 14.22 12.11
CA ALA A 100 -9.72 13.43 12.89
C ALA A 100 -10.05 12.09 12.22
N LYS A 101 -10.29 12.09 10.90
CA LYS A 101 -10.50 10.87 10.10
C LYS A 101 -9.29 9.93 10.18
N ASN A 102 -8.08 10.44 10.01
CA ASN A 102 -6.86 9.64 10.08
C ASN A 102 -6.62 9.05 11.48
N ARG A 103 -6.95 9.78 12.55
CA ARG A 103 -6.93 9.21 13.91
C ARG A 103 -7.95 8.07 14.07
N ALA A 104 -9.14 8.18 13.49
CA ALA A 104 -10.13 7.11 13.51
C ALA A 104 -9.68 5.87 12.72
N ILE A 105 -9.01 6.07 11.58
CA ILE A 105 -8.36 4.98 10.81
C ILE A 105 -7.31 4.30 11.68
N ALA A 106 -6.42 5.07 12.32
CA ALA A 106 -5.40 4.54 13.22
C ALA A 106 -6.00 3.69 14.35
N ALA A 107 -7.07 4.18 14.98
CA ALA A 107 -7.78 3.46 16.04
C ALA A 107 -8.51 2.19 15.55
N THR A 108 -8.89 2.15 14.27
CA THR A 108 -9.52 0.97 13.65
C THR A 108 -8.45 -0.08 13.33
N LEU A 109 -7.38 0.31 12.63
CA LEU A 109 -6.26 -0.58 12.31
C LEU A 109 -5.63 -1.21 13.56
N ALA A 110 -5.56 -0.47 14.67
CA ALA A 110 -5.05 -1.00 15.94
C ALA A 110 -5.86 -2.17 16.52
N LYS A 111 -7.06 -2.45 15.99
CA LYS A 111 -7.90 -3.60 16.40
C LYS A 111 -7.70 -4.82 15.49
N GLU A 112 -7.06 -4.64 14.35
CA GLU A 112 -6.85 -5.69 13.37
C GLU A 112 -5.68 -6.60 13.78
N ILE A 113 -5.78 -7.87 13.39
CA ILE A 113 -4.73 -8.86 13.66
C ILE A 113 -3.41 -8.40 13.05
N GLY A 114 -2.34 -8.54 13.81
CA GLY A 114 -0.96 -8.25 13.38
C GLY A 114 -0.51 -6.81 13.63
N TYR A 115 -1.43 -5.85 13.78
CA TYR A 115 -1.06 -4.47 14.14
C TYR A 115 -0.75 -4.37 15.64
N ARG A 116 0.55 -4.38 15.98
CA ARG A 116 1.02 -4.23 17.37
C ARG A 116 1.01 -2.77 17.83
N LYS A 117 1.26 -1.84 16.92
CA LYS A 117 1.16 -0.38 17.16
C LYS A 117 0.70 0.34 15.91
N VAL A 118 -0.21 1.29 16.08
CA VAL A 118 -0.62 2.24 15.05
C VAL A 118 -0.70 3.62 15.68
N SER A 119 -0.02 4.61 15.10
CA SER A 119 -0.06 6.00 15.58
C SER A 119 -0.13 6.95 14.41
N TYR A 120 -1.13 7.83 14.39
CA TYR A 120 -1.19 8.92 13.43
C TYR A 120 -0.23 10.03 13.85
N LEU A 121 0.69 10.41 12.97
CA LEU A 121 1.73 11.41 13.24
C LEU A 121 1.36 12.81 12.72
N GLY A 122 0.23 12.96 12.03
CA GLY A 122 -0.13 14.18 11.30
C GLY A 122 0.18 14.08 9.81
N ASP A 123 -0.41 14.97 9.02
CA ASP A 123 -0.13 15.16 7.59
C ASP A 123 -0.17 13.87 6.76
N GLY A 124 -1.15 13.00 7.05
CA GLY A 124 -1.33 11.72 6.34
C GLY A 124 -0.31 10.63 6.70
N LYS A 125 0.59 10.88 7.66
CA LYS A 125 1.63 9.94 8.07
C LYS A 125 1.19 9.09 9.27
N PHE A 126 1.46 7.80 9.20
CA PHE A 126 1.23 6.82 10.25
C PHE A 126 2.54 6.14 10.64
N SER A 127 2.77 5.92 11.93
CA SER A 127 3.78 4.99 12.43
C SER A 127 3.13 3.64 12.71
N ILE A 128 3.63 2.61 12.05
CA ILE A 128 3.12 1.24 12.13
C ILE A 128 4.19 0.32 12.70
N ASP A 129 3.79 -0.53 13.64
CA ASP A 129 4.47 -1.78 13.98
C ASP A 129 3.49 -2.92 13.68
N TYR A 130 3.79 -3.69 12.64
CA TYR A 130 3.02 -4.84 12.20
C TYR A 130 3.87 -6.10 12.29
N ALA A 131 3.30 -7.18 12.84
CA ALA A 131 3.90 -8.51 12.85
C ALA A 131 2.82 -9.58 12.79
N ILE A 132 2.91 -10.48 11.81
CA ILE A 132 2.01 -11.62 11.68
C ILE A 132 2.80 -12.89 11.40
N SER A 133 2.34 -14.01 11.95
CA SER A 133 2.92 -15.33 11.73
C SER A 133 1.81 -16.31 11.38
N GLY A 134 2.16 -17.37 10.65
CA GLY A 134 1.22 -18.43 10.29
C GLY A 134 1.88 -19.48 9.42
N THR A 135 1.05 -20.24 8.72
CA THR A 135 1.50 -21.22 7.72
C THR A 135 1.03 -20.75 6.35
N LEU A 136 1.89 -20.79 5.34
CA LEU A 136 1.56 -20.47 3.96
C LEU A 136 0.80 -21.62 3.31
N ASP A 137 -0.49 -21.78 3.64
CA ASP A 137 -1.45 -22.64 2.95
C ASP A 137 -2.20 -21.89 1.83
N ARG A 138 -2.35 -20.58 1.99
CA ARG A 138 -2.92 -19.62 1.03
C ARG A 138 -1.98 -18.44 0.80
N GLY A 139 -2.33 -17.60 -0.18
CA GLY A 139 -1.61 -16.35 -0.40
C GLY A 139 -1.80 -15.36 0.75
N PHE A 140 -0.81 -14.51 0.95
CA PHE A 140 -0.82 -13.44 1.94
C PHE A 140 -0.53 -12.11 1.26
N LEU A 141 -1.31 -11.07 1.57
CA LEU A 141 -1.14 -9.72 1.03
C LEU A 141 -1.17 -8.73 2.18
N TRP A 142 -0.28 -7.75 2.16
CA TRP A 142 -0.29 -6.67 3.13
C TRP A 142 0.27 -5.36 2.57
N PRO A 143 -0.32 -4.19 2.91
CA PRO A 143 -1.64 -4.07 3.54
C PRO A 143 -2.73 -4.57 2.60
N TYR A 144 -3.81 -5.09 3.16
CA TYR A 144 -4.99 -5.50 2.39
C TYR A 144 -6.13 -4.53 2.69
N ASN A 145 -6.68 -3.93 1.63
CA ASN A 145 -7.88 -3.11 1.71
C ASN A 145 -9.02 -3.88 1.03
N LEU A 146 -10.04 -4.23 1.80
CA LEU A 146 -11.22 -4.96 1.33
C LEU A 146 -12.10 -4.13 0.39
N ASP A 147 -12.03 -2.80 0.48
CA ASP A 147 -12.93 -1.88 -0.24
C ASP A 147 -12.25 -1.13 -1.40
N ALA A 148 -10.94 -1.30 -1.60
CA ALA A 148 -10.24 -0.64 -2.71
C ALA A 148 -10.37 -1.47 -3.98
N GLU A 149 -11.02 -0.90 -5.00
CA GLU A 149 -11.11 -1.46 -6.35
C GLU A 149 -9.71 -1.64 -7.01
N VAL A 150 -8.68 -0.96 -6.49
CA VAL A 150 -7.28 -1.15 -6.90
C VAL A 150 -6.40 -1.48 -5.69
N LEU A 151 -5.94 -2.73 -5.63
CA LEU A 151 -5.09 -3.26 -4.57
C LEU A 151 -3.60 -3.08 -4.91
N PHE A 152 -2.93 -2.16 -4.21
CA PHE A 152 -1.45 -2.03 -4.25
C PHE A 152 -0.86 -2.49 -2.91
N PRO A 153 -0.57 -3.78 -2.73
CA PRO A 153 0.02 -4.28 -1.50
C PRO A 153 1.50 -3.88 -1.41
N PHE A 154 2.05 -3.79 -0.21
CA PHE A 154 3.49 -3.63 -0.04
C PHE A 154 4.18 -4.96 -0.30
N ILE A 155 3.55 -6.06 0.12
CA ILE A 155 3.99 -7.42 -0.11
C ILE A 155 2.85 -8.34 -0.52
N ALA A 156 3.14 -9.24 -1.45
CA ALA A 156 2.29 -10.33 -1.88
C ALA A 156 3.07 -11.64 -1.89
N LEU A 157 2.54 -12.64 -1.18
CA LEU A 157 3.02 -14.01 -1.15
C LEU A 157 1.99 -14.88 -1.87
N GLU A 158 2.41 -15.55 -2.92
CA GLU A 158 1.54 -16.35 -3.76
C GLU A 158 1.99 -17.81 -3.74
N VAL A 159 1.29 -18.63 -2.97
CA VAL A 159 1.52 -20.08 -2.91
C VAL A 159 1.04 -20.72 -4.22
N ARG A 160 1.84 -21.66 -4.76
CA ARG A 160 1.60 -22.34 -6.03
C ARG A 160 1.47 -23.85 -5.82
N ALA A 161 0.74 -24.51 -6.71
CA ALA A 161 0.49 -25.95 -6.66
C ALA A 161 1.76 -26.81 -6.77
N ASN A 162 2.85 -26.29 -7.34
CA ASN A 162 4.15 -26.96 -7.44
C ASN A 162 5.04 -26.81 -6.19
N ASN A 163 4.42 -26.60 -5.02
CA ASN A 163 5.08 -26.40 -3.73
C ASN A 163 6.09 -25.23 -3.69
N THR A 164 5.79 -24.17 -4.45
CA THR A 164 6.57 -22.92 -4.40
C THR A 164 5.74 -21.76 -3.85
N VAL A 165 6.42 -20.76 -3.32
CA VAL A 165 5.83 -19.45 -3.05
C VAL A 165 6.57 -18.40 -3.86
N ARG A 166 5.82 -17.58 -4.59
CA ARG A 166 6.32 -16.38 -5.23
C ARG A 166 6.15 -15.20 -4.28
N ILE A 167 7.25 -14.54 -3.97
CA ILE A 167 7.32 -13.34 -3.14
C ILE A 167 7.45 -12.15 -4.09
N LYS A 168 6.59 -11.16 -3.92
CA LYS A 168 6.68 -9.85 -4.59
C LYS A 168 6.50 -8.76 -3.56
N ALA A 169 7.35 -7.74 -3.58
CA ALA A 169 7.20 -6.58 -2.70
C ALA A 169 7.04 -5.27 -3.49
N PRO A 170 5.90 -5.07 -4.20
CA PRO A 170 5.75 -3.94 -5.12
C PRO A 170 5.76 -2.58 -4.43
N GLY A 171 5.38 -2.49 -3.15
CA GLY A 171 5.47 -1.24 -2.39
C GLY A 171 6.91 -0.80 -2.10
N TYR A 172 7.91 -1.64 -2.33
CA TYR A 172 9.33 -1.33 -2.06
C TYR A 172 10.10 -0.90 -3.31
N ALA A 173 9.39 -0.52 -4.37
CA ALA A 173 9.97 0.09 -5.55
C ALA A 173 9.07 1.18 -6.14
N ASN A 174 9.70 2.11 -6.85
CA ASN A 174 9.05 3.10 -7.68
C ASN A 174 8.75 2.46 -9.05
N GLN A 175 7.69 1.63 -9.13
CA GLN A 175 7.30 0.98 -10.38
C GLN A 175 6.77 2.02 -11.37
N SER A 176 7.64 2.39 -12.31
CA SER A 176 7.37 3.47 -13.26
C SER A 176 6.30 3.14 -14.29
N ASP A 177 5.92 1.87 -14.52
CA ASP A 177 5.15 1.52 -15.71
C ASP A 177 3.64 1.37 -15.45
N ALA A 178 3.25 0.88 -14.27
CA ALA A 178 1.84 0.93 -13.83
C ALA A 178 1.41 2.36 -13.45
N SER A 179 2.36 3.17 -12.97
CA SER A 179 2.14 4.57 -12.62
C SER A 179 2.17 5.49 -13.84
N LYS A 180 3.00 5.26 -14.86
CA LYS A 180 2.99 6.09 -16.10
C LYS A 180 1.70 6.04 -16.90
N GLY A 181 0.99 4.89 -16.90
CA GLY A 181 -0.27 4.76 -17.62
C GLY A 181 -1.41 5.60 -17.04
N LEU A 182 -1.34 5.92 -15.73
CA LEU A 182 -2.36 6.69 -15.01
C LEU A 182 -1.86 8.09 -14.57
N ALA A 183 -0.55 8.29 -14.46
CA ALA A 183 0.11 9.49 -13.94
C ALA A 183 0.96 10.22 -15.00
N GLY A 184 0.48 10.25 -16.26
CA GLY A 184 1.09 10.97 -17.39
C GLY A 184 1.22 12.50 -17.24
N GLY A 185 1.33 13.02 -16.02
CA GLY A 185 1.50 14.43 -15.71
C GLY A 185 1.95 14.73 -14.28
N MET A 186 2.44 13.75 -13.51
CA MET A 186 2.86 14.00 -12.13
C MET A 186 4.33 14.46 -12.06
N THR A 187 4.56 15.58 -11.38
CA THR A 187 5.89 16.10 -11.03
C THR A 187 6.71 15.08 -10.21
N ASP A 188 8.02 15.31 -10.05
CA ASP A 188 9.02 14.48 -9.35
C ASP A 188 8.68 14.04 -7.90
N LYS A 189 7.52 14.45 -7.35
CA LYS A 189 6.97 14.00 -6.07
C LYS A 189 6.01 12.82 -6.26
N GLY A 190 6.51 11.73 -6.83
CA GLY A 190 5.75 10.48 -6.93
C GLY A 190 5.36 9.91 -5.55
N PRO A 191 4.41 8.98 -5.50
CA PRO A 191 3.91 8.38 -4.25
C PRO A 191 4.99 7.65 -3.44
N THR A 192 6.15 7.34 -4.05
CA THR A 192 7.33 6.71 -3.42
C THR A 192 8.50 7.68 -3.21
N SER A 193 8.28 8.99 -3.29
CA SER A 193 9.34 10.01 -3.12
C SER A 193 9.98 9.99 -1.72
N GLN A 194 9.28 9.46 -0.72
CA GLN A 194 9.74 9.31 0.67
C GLN A 194 10.20 7.87 1.01
N LEU A 195 10.33 7.00 0.00
CA LEU A 195 10.69 5.60 0.19
C LEU A 195 12.13 5.48 0.71
N ASP A 196 12.31 5.03 1.94
CA ASP A 196 13.64 4.76 2.51
C ASP A 196 13.58 3.58 3.47
N GLY A 197 13.95 2.39 3.02
CA GLY A 197 13.90 1.25 3.91
C GLY A 197 14.67 0.05 3.44
N THR A 198 14.56 -0.99 4.26
CA THR A 198 15.21 -2.27 4.00
C THR A 198 14.17 -3.36 4.10
N PHE A 199 14.16 -4.25 3.11
CA PHE A 199 13.41 -5.49 3.14
C PHE A 199 14.36 -6.66 3.18
N THR A 200 14.15 -7.57 4.13
CA THR A 200 14.97 -8.76 4.31
C THR A 200 14.13 -10.02 4.22
N LEU A 201 14.50 -10.92 3.31
CA LEU A 201 14.01 -12.29 3.27
C LEU A 201 14.98 -13.19 4.04
N ASP A 202 14.49 -13.94 5.03
CA ASP A 202 15.23 -14.96 5.78
C ASP A 202 14.54 -16.32 5.58
N THR A 203 15.29 -17.33 5.12
CA THR A 203 14.71 -18.64 4.81
C THR A 203 15.68 -19.79 4.98
N ASP A 204 15.16 -20.98 5.33
CA ASP A 204 15.86 -22.26 5.20
C ASP A 204 15.27 -23.13 4.07
N ALA A 205 14.34 -22.57 3.28
CA ALA A 205 13.80 -23.17 2.06
C ALA A 205 14.80 -23.05 0.90
N GLU A 206 14.56 -23.80 -0.18
CA GLU A 206 15.33 -23.63 -1.41
C GLU A 206 14.97 -22.30 -2.07
N ILE A 207 15.96 -21.43 -2.30
CA ILE A 207 15.79 -20.23 -3.13
C ILE A 207 15.89 -20.66 -4.60
N VAL A 208 14.77 -20.70 -5.30
CA VAL A 208 14.68 -21.05 -6.73
C VAL A 208 15.15 -19.88 -7.59
N SER A 209 14.74 -18.66 -7.23
CA SER A 209 15.18 -17.44 -7.90
C SER A 209 14.99 -16.21 -7.01
N GLN A 210 15.72 -15.14 -7.30
CA GLN A 210 15.68 -13.84 -6.61
C GLN A 210 16.32 -12.76 -7.50
N ASN A 211 16.05 -11.47 -7.25
CA ASN A 211 16.52 -10.36 -8.10
C ASN A 211 17.48 -9.34 -7.42
N GLN A 212 18.05 -9.68 -6.28
CA GLN A 212 19.12 -8.94 -5.61
C GLN A 212 20.49 -9.34 -6.21
N GLU A 213 21.28 -8.35 -6.61
CA GLU A 213 22.56 -8.52 -7.32
C GLU A 213 23.64 -9.25 -6.52
N ASP A 214 23.82 -8.90 -5.24
CA ASP A 214 24.74 -9.55 -4.29
C ASP A 214 24.30 -10.98 -3.94
N GLY A 215 23.02 -11.30 -4.17
CA GLY A 215 22.44 -12.61 -3.90
C GLY A 215 22.22 -12.91 -2.42
N ALA A 216 22.18 -14.20 -2.09
CA ALA A 216 21.86 -14.66 -0.74
C ALA A 216 23.11 -14.87 0.11
N VAL A 217 23.13 -14.28 1.31
CA VAL A 217 24.13 -14.57 2.34
C VAL A 217 23.71 -15.81 3.11
N THR A 218 24.57 -16.83 3.18
CA THR A 218 24.27 -18.07 3.90
C THR A 218 24.90 -18.03 5.30
N THR A 219 24.11 -18.33 6.33
CA THR A 219 24.57 -18.46 7.72
C THR A 219 23.97 -19.74 8.32
N GLY A 220 24.81 -20.75 8.58
CA GLY A 220 24.33 -22.07 8.99
C GLY A 220 23.40 -22.68 7.94
N THR A 221 22.19 -23.08 8.35
CA THR A 221 21.16 -23.63 7.46
C THR A 221 20.29 -22.57 6.79
N ARG A 222 20.48 -21.28 7.13
CA ARG A 222 19.62 -20.18 6.67
C ARG A 222 20.29 -19.33 5.61
N LYS A 223 19.47 -18.69 4.80
CA LYS A 223 19.85 -17.77 3.72
C LYS A 223 19.08 -16.48 3.92
N THR A 224 19.81 -15.38 3.79
CA THR A 224 19.24 -14.04 3.87
C THR A 224 19.47 -13.29 2.57
N VAL A 225 18.42 -12.65 2.04
CA VAL A 225 18.49 -11.73 0.90
C VAL A 225 17.97 -10.37 1.35
N THR A 226 18.73 -9.31 1.10
CA THR A 226 18.41 -7.97 1.61
C THR A 226 18.36 -6.95 0.48
N TRP A 227 17.22 -6.29 0.33
CA TRP A 227 17.00 -5.20 -0.63
C TRP A 227 16.95 -3.86 0.09
N LYS A 228 17.61 -2.85 -0.48
CA LYS A 228 17.43 -1.45 -0.11
C LYS A 228 16.36 -0.83 -1.02
N ALA A 229 15.34 -0.24 -0.39
CA ALA A 229 14.29 0.51 -1.06
C ALA A 229 14.60 2.00 -0.95
N THR A 230 14.74 2.67 -2.09
CA THR A 230 14.98 4.11 -2.20
C THR A 230 14.05 4.67 -3.29
N PRO A 231 13.93 6.01 -3.43
CA PRO A 231 13.08 6.60 -4.47
C PRO A 231 13.55 6.24 -5.89
N THR A 232 14.79 5.77 -6.05
CA THR A 232 15.39 5.34 -7.32
C THR A 232 15.31 3.83 -7.56
N THR A 233 14.82 3.03 -6.62
CA THR A 233 14.60 1.59 -6.81
C THR A 233 13.49 1.36 -7.84
N LYS A 234 13.84 0.81 -9.01
CA LYS A 234 12.88 0.56 -10.11
C LYS A 234 12.24 -0.82 -10.02
N ASP A 235 13.06 -1.83 -9.74
CA ASP A 235 12.63 -3.22 -9.67
C ASP A 235 12.23 -3.58 -8.23
N ALA A 236 10.98 -3.98 -8.07
CA ALA A 236 10.49 -4.46 -6.78
C ALA A 236 11.24 -5.73 -6.35
N PRO A 237 11.53 -5.92 -5.04
CA PRO A 237 12.05 -7.17 -4.54
C PRO A 237 11.18 -8.35 -4.98
N THR A 238 11.81 -9.36 -5.56
CA THR A 238 11.15 -10.61 -5.94
C THR A 238 12.01 -11.81 -5.58
N ALA A 239 11.34 -12.89 -5.17
CA ALA A 239 11.97 -14.19 -4.95
C ALA A 239 10.96 -15.31 -5.17
N VAL A 240 11.46 -16.50 -5.49
CA VAL A 240 10.68 -17.74 -5.50
C VAL A 240 11.38 -18.72 -4.57
N LEU A 241 10.62 -19.23 -3.61
CA LEU A 241 11.08 -20.29 -2.71
C LEU A 241 10.36 -21.59 -3.05
N ARG A 242 11.06 -22.73 -2.88
CA ARG A 242 10.46 -24.06 -2.90
C ARG A 242 10.44 -24.63 -1.49
N PHE A 243 9.27 -25.06 -1.05
CA PHE A 243 9.08 -25.74 0.22
C PHE A 243 9.55 -27.20 0.13
N LYS A 244 9.81 -27.80 1.29
CA LYS A 244 10.09 -29.24 1.41
C LYS A 244 8.82 -30.07 1.32
#